data_AF-A0A226DTJ7-F1
#
_entry.id   AF-A0A226DTJ7-F1
#
_cell.length_a   1.000
_cell.length_b   1.000
_cell.length_c   1.000
_cell.angle_alpha   90.00
_cell.angle_beta   90.00
_cell.angle_gamma   90.00
#
_symmetry.space_group_name_H-M   'P 1'
#
loop_
_entity.id
_entity.type
_entity.pdbx_description
1 polymer ?
#
loop_
_entity_poly.entity_id
_entity_poly.type
_entity_poly.pdbx_seq_one_letter_code
_entity_poly.pdbx_strand_id
1 'polypeptide(L)'
;MSFLTLSITAMLFYQSVAGSPETVLSSDFQVHIVGADENGNPVVRRWVSEGADPERNLTDSMVYNGPKLDYSNHKMDYVLVDRNFSSSKASTRQASGPAIIEAVIVVDKDFGDLFSHNYQRIVDYLTVYFWDVNMRFKTLPSADISIRVNGLLIMESPQAQPFIENARASDGRTELGRILTLYKSWVYEQRGWLVKHDVAPLMTASRAEWFGGLAHAGGTCWVDDRLRMDYGTCVWNDVGDWGSIKTGTHELAHTIGAPHDDDQGASCGDVPWGFIMDTRLGGNRYFFSECSDRWMSKFVKYVANIDVRMQCVRRKVSTRLAVTVSTRLSVTCCRPHSDSGACLKRIDGYSTTPMDPNFSSPKAPTMDDLCKKLLSSDSWIADEDIFECKELRCKRRDASNTVSTHYYLNSLVENAVCGRGTGRCFRGRCRPEGKLIRNQGDGTCIGTPDRFGHMIPAKMIRCPSSRDRTPLNSIEIRDGPGDKRLATPFTEAGNTESGDRCLYTGYRDGDAIWTDRCSDNTWQGWEFRSVGGANFLLVHKVTGRCAMPHNAGEGSWIQTFACDSGNTRMLWSLMDGY
;
A
#
# COMPACT_ATOMS: atom_id res chain seq x y z
N MET A 1 53.35 -40.83 -14.13
CA MET A 1 52.94 -39.50 -14.64
C MET A 1 51.46 -39.36 -14.36
N SER A 2 51.14 -38.72 -13.24
CA SER A 2 49.80 -38.28 -12.86
C SER A 2 49.40 -37.04 -13.66
N PHE A 3 48.12 -36.66 -13.58
CA PHE A 3 47.42 -35.42 -14.01
C PHE A 3 46.36 -35.72 -15.08
N LEU A 4 45.12 -35.23 -15.03
CA LEU A 4 44.27 -34.66 -13.98
C LEU A 4 42.87 -34.62 -14.64
N THR A 5 41.91 -35.42 -14.22
CA THR A 5 40.52 -35.33 -14.74
C THR A 5 39.84 -34.12 -14.13
N LEU A 6 39.58 -33.10 -14.95
CA LEU A 6 38.87 -31.89 -14.57
C LEU A 6 37.36 -32.18 -14.52
N SER A 7 36.84 -32.50 -13.33
CA SER A 7 35.40 -32.54 -13.07
C SER A 7 34.88 -31.11 -12.95
N ILE A 8 34.16 -30.63 -13.96
CA ILE A 8 33.41 -29.38 -13.90
C ILE A 8 32.15 -29.64 -13.06
N THR A 9 32.25 -29.38 -11.76
CA THR A 9 31.08 -29.27 -10.90
C THR A 9 30.40 -27.95 -11.21
N ALA A 10 29.32 -27.98 -12.00
CA ALA A 10 28.44 -26.83 -12.16
C ALA A 10 27.77 -26.53 -10.81
N MET A 11 28.38 -25.66 -10.01
CA MET A 11 27.69 -24.99 -8.91
C MET A 11 26.63 -24.07 -9.53
N LEU A 12 25.42 -24.59 -9.68
CA LEU A 12 24.22 -23.78 -9.80
C LEU A 12 24.10 -22.97 -8.51
N PHE A 13 24.63 -21.74 -8.53
CA PHE A 13 24.23 -20.73 -7.58
C PHE A 13 22.75 -20.44 -7.83
N TYR A 14 21.87 -21.18 -7.15
CA TYR A 14 20.54 -20.70 -6.80
C TYR A 14 20.75 -19.44 -5.96
N GLN A 15 20.91 -18.29 -6.61
CA GLN A 15 20.63 -17.03 -5.96
C GLN A 15 19.14 -17.05 -5.69
N SER A 16 18.76 -17.46 -4.47
CA SER A 16 17.47 -17.11 -3.92
C SER A 16 17.38 -15.59 -4.03
N VAL A 17 16.59 -15.11 -4.99
CA VAL A 17 16.18 -13.71 -5.04
C VAL A 17 15.40 -13.51 -3.76
N ALA A 18 16.06 -12.99 -2.72
CA ALA A 18 15.37 -12.60 -1.51
C ALA A 18 14.33 -11.57 -1.95
N GLY A 19 13.06 -11.98 -1.94
CA GLY A 19 11.95 -11.15 -2.38
C GLY A 19 12.08 -9.76 -1.79
N SER A 20 11.92 -8.75 -2.64
CA SER A 20 11.75 -7.38 -2.21
C SER A 20 10.74 -7.34 -1.06
N PRO A 21 11.00 -6.58 0.02
CA PRO A 21 10.07 -6.44 1.13
C PRO A 21 8.71 -5.81 0.76
N GLU A 22 8.46 -5.50 -0.53
CA GLU A 22 7.31 -4.72 -0.98
C GLU A 22 6.40 -5.45 -1.97
N THR A 23 6.56 -6.75 -2.16
CA THR A 23 5.55 -7.56 -2.87
C THR A 23 4.35 -7.80 -1.95
N VAL A 24 3.14 -7.63 -2.46
CA VAL A 24 1.89 -7.91 -1.73
C VAL A 24 1.83 -9.37 -1.28
N LEU A 25 2.23 -10.28 -2.18
CA LEU A 25 2.35 -11.70 -1.89
C LEU A 25 3.75 -12.02 -1.37
N SER A 26 3.83 -12.90 -0.37
CA SER A 26 5.09 -13.44 0.12
C SER A 26 5.81 -14.27 -0.96
N SER A 27 7.14 -14.34 -0.91
CA SER A 27 7.91 -15.26 -1.76
C SER A 27 7.54 -16.73 -1.51
N ASP A 28 7.02 -17.02 -0.31
CA ASP A 28 6.60 -18.36 0.11
C ASP A 28 5.07 -18.48 0.13
N PHE A 29 4.37 -17.70 -0.72
CA PHE A 29 2.92 -17.67 -0.78
C PHE A 29 2.33 -19.06 -1.08
N GLN A 30 1.31 -19.44 -0.30
CA GLN A 30 0.66 -20.75 -0.42
C GLN A 30 -0.84 -20.63 -0.64
N VAL A 31 -1.37 -21.46 -1.52
CA VAL A 31 -2.83 -21.59 -1.70
C VAL A 31 -3.30 -22.96 -1.23
N HIS A 32 -4.29 -22.95 -0.35
CA HIS A 32 -4.92 -24.15 0.20
C HIS A 32 -6.39 -24.18 -0.22
N ILE A 33 -6.80 -25.22 -0.94
CA ILE A 33 -8.22 -25.50 -1.20
C ILE A 33 -8.72 -26.42 -0.10
N VAL A 34 -9.69 -25.94 0.66
CA VAL A 34 -10.18 -26.58 1.89
C VAL A 34 -11.57 -27.15 1.64
N GLY A 35 -11.68 -28.46 1.71
CA GLY A 35 -12.97 -29.17 1.73
C GLY A 35 -13.28 -29.65 3.14
N ALA A 36 -14.20 -30.61 3.25
CA ALA A 36 -14.46 -31.33 4.48
C ALA A 36 -14.34 -32.85 4.29
N ASP A 37 -14.00 -33.55 5.37
CA ASP A 37 -14.06 -35.01 5.48
C ASP A 37 -15.50 -35.49 5.77
N GLU A 38 -15.68 -36.80 5.92
CA GLU A 38 -16.99 -37.41 6.20
C GLU A 38 -17.61 -36.96 7.54
N ASN A 39 -16.77 -36.46 8.46
CA ASN A 39 -17.20 -35.96 9.77
C ASN A 39 -17.43 -34.44 9.75
N GLY A 40 -17.24 -33.78 8.62
CA GLY A 40 -17.34 -32.32 8.49
C GLY A 40 -16.11 -31.56 8.99
N ASN A 41 -14.99 -32.24 9.26
CA ASN A 41 -13.75 -31.55 9.63
C ASN A 41 -13.09 -30.94 8.39
N PRO A 42 -12.55 -29.72 8.47
CA PRO A 42 -11.86 -29.10 7.36
C PRO A 42 -10.59 -29.90 7.01
N VAL A 43 -10.41 -30.17 5.71
CA VAL A 43 -9.23 -30.87 5.19
C VAL A 43 -8.69 -30.15 3.96
N VAL A 44 -7.38 -29.94 3.93
CA VAL A 44 -6.68 -29.40 2.76
C VAL A 44 -6.69 -30.46 1.67
N ARG A 45 -7.48 -30.26 0.62
CA ARG A 45 -7.60 -31.19 -0.51
C ARG A 45 -6.51 -30.97 -1.54
N ARG A 46 -6.11 -29.72 -1.73
CA ARG A 46 -5.10 -29.34 -2.70
C ARG A 46 -4.25 -28.21 -2.15
N TRP A 47 -2.94 -28.42 -2.22
CA TRP A 47 -1.94 -27.40 -2.01
C TRP A 47 -1.37 -26.96 -3.36
N VAL A 48 -1.21 -25.65 -3.54
CA VAL A 48 -0.56 -25.07 -4.70
C VAL A 48 0.53 -24.12 -4.22
N SER A 49 1.80 -24.47 -4.47
CA SER A 49 2.88 -23.48 -4.44
C SER A 49 2.76 -22.60 -5.66
N GLU A 50 2.68 -21.29 -5.45
CA GLU A 50 2.78 -20.35 -6.55
C GLU A 50 4.25 -19.98 -6.79
N GLY A 51 4.72 -20.11 -8.03
CA GLY A 51 5.83 -19.30 -8.51
C GLY A 51 5.22 -18.01 -9.05
N ALA A 52 5.52 -16.86 -8.44
CA ALA A 52 5.00 -15.58 -8.90
C ALA A 52 5.34 -15.38 -10.39
N ASP A 53 4.33 -15.38 -11.26
CA ASP A 53 4.47 -15.00 -12.67
C ASP A 53 4.17 -13.49 -12.80
N PRO A 54 5.20 -12.63 -12.98
CA PRO A 54 5.01 -11.19 -13.02
C PRO A 54 4.36 -10.68 -14.33
N GLU A 55 4.20 -11.52 -15.36
CA GLU A 55 3.58 -11.10 -16.64
C GLU A 55 2.09 -11.49 -16.76
N ARG A 56 1.44 -11.84 -15.64
CA ARG A 56 0.05 -12.29 -15.63
C ARG A 56 -0.95 -11.19 -16.02
N ASN A 57 -1.85 -11.49 -16.96
CA ASN A 57 -2.86 -10.55 -17.42
C ASN A 57 -4.09 -10.56 -16.48
N LEU A 58 -4.19 -9.53 -15.63
CA LEU A 58 -5.21 -9.43 -14.57
C LEU A 58 -6.65 -9.22 -15.06
N THR A 59 -6.87 -8.99 -16.37
CA THR A 59 -8.21 -8.87 -16.96
C THR A 59 -9.04 -10.14 -16.82
N ASP A 60 -8.39 -11.31 -16.69
CA ASP A 60 -9.07 -12.60 -16.56
C ASP A 60 -9.62 -12.86 -15.14
N SER A 61 -9.25 -12.01 -14.15
CA SER A 61 -9.79 -12.04 -12.79
C SER A 61 -11.19 -11.43 -12.68
N MET A 62 -11.75 -10.93 -13.78
CA MET A 62 -13.01 -10.21 -13.78
C MET A 62 -14.21 -11.16 -13.92
N VAL A 63 -15.05 -11.17 -12.89
CA VAL A 63 -16.33 -11.91 -12.87
C VAL A 63 -17.42 -10.94 -13.34
N TYR A 64 -18.09 -11.26 -14.44
CA TYR A 64 -19.20 -10.47 -14.95
C TYR A 64 -20.53 -10.94 -14.34
N ASN A 65 -21.40 -10.00 -13.95
CA ASN A 65 -22.76 -10.24 -13.41
C ASN A 65 -22.85 -10.75 -11.96
N GLY A 66 -22.02 -10.22 -11.06
CA GLY A 66 -22.20 -10.44 -9.62
C GLY A 66 -23.57 -9.94 -9.12
N PRO A 67 -24.15 -10.56 -8.08
CA PRO A 67 -25.43 -10.14 -7.52
C PRO A 67 -25.36 -8.68 -7.02
N LYS A 68 -26.25 -7.83 -7.54
CA LYS A 68 -26.39 -6.43 -7.10
C LYS A 68 -27.15 -6.37 -5.79
N LEU A 69 -26.55 -5.74 -4.79
CA LEU A 69 -27.11 -5.62 -3.45
C LEU A 69 -27.20 -4.13 -3.07
N ASP A 70 -28.40 -3.68 -2.73
CA ASP A 70 -28.73 -2.29 -2.33
C ASP A 70 -29.13 -2.31 -0.85
N TYR A 71 -28.35 -1.65 0.03
CA TYR A 71 -28.55 -1.71 1.48
C TYR A 71 -28.17 -0.40 2.21
N SER A 72 -28.91 -0.12 3.29
CA SER A 72 -28.80 1.07 4.15
C SER A 72 -28.00 0.84 5.45
N ASN A 73 -27.20 1.86 5.78
CA ASN A 73 -26.41 2.26 6.96
C ASN A 73 -26.47 1.55 8.35
N HIS A 74 -25.24 1.28 8.84
CA HIS A 74 -24.55 1.44 10.15
C HIS A 74 -25.04 0.77 11.45
N LYS A 75 -24.18 -0.15 11.95
CA LYS A 75 -24.02 -0.58 13.35
C LYS A 75 -22.52 -0.61 13.70
N MET A 76 -22.19 -0.63 14.99
CA MET A 76 -20.81 -0.77 15.51
C MET A 76 -20.13 -2.00 14.88
N ASP A 77 -18.95 -1.82 14.31
CA ASP A 77 -18.19 -2.78 13.50
C ASP A 77 -16.87 -3.25 14.16
N TYR A 78 -16.70 -3.06 15.47
CA TYR A 78 -15.61 -3.72 16.21
C TYR A 78 -16.04 -4.22 17.58
N VAL A 79 -15.33 -5.25 18.04
CA VAL A 79 -15.44 -5.79 19.39
C VAL A 79 -14.17 -5.45 20.14
N LEU A 80 -14.31 -4.63 21.19
CA LEU A 80 -13.23 -4.38 22.14
C LEU A 80 -12.87 -5.69 22.82
N VAL A 81 -11.60 -6.05 22.74
CA VAL A 81 -11.08 -7.21 23.44
C VAL A 81 -10.33 -6.69 24.67
N ASP A 82 -10.77 -7.10 25.87
CA ASP A 82 -10.23 -6.60 27.14
C ASP A 82 -8.74 -6.88 27.28
N ARG A 83 -7.91 -5.88 26.96
CA ARG A 83 -6.51 -5.80 27.35
C ARG A 83 -6.36 -4.67 28.32
N ASN A 84 -6.06 -5.00 29.56
CA ASN A 84 -5.47 -4.03 30.47
C ASN A 84 -4.06 -3.71 29.96
N PHE A 85 -3.96 -2.73 29.07
CA PHE A 85 -2.70 -2.12 28.64
C PHE A 85 -2.14 -1.26 29.78
N SER A 86 -1.78 -1.91 30.88
CA SER A 86 -0.96 -1.33 31.94
C SER A 86 0.37 -0.90 31.32
N SER A 87 0.72 0.37 31.44
CA SER A 87 1.97 0.91 30.92
C SER A 87 3.15 0.37 31.74
N SER A 88 3.57 -0.85 31.49
CA SER A 88 4.90 -1.30 31.90
C SER A 88 5.92 -0.42 31.18
N LYS A 89 6.84 0.19 31.94
CA LYS A 89 7.88 1.14 31.47
C LYS A 89 8.53 0.63 30.18
N ALA A 90 8.01 1.09 29.04
CA ALA A 90 8.54 0.75 27.74
C ALA A 90 9.95 1.33 27.63
N SER A 91 10.92 0.46 27.36
CA SER A 91 12.27 0.87 26.98
C SER A 91 12.19 1.89 25.84
N THR A 92 12.75 3.08 26.03
CA THR A 92 12.81 4.21 25.08
C THR A 92 13.71 3.96 23.86
N ARG A 93 13.96 2.69 23.50
CA ARG A 93 14.59 2.37 22.22
C ARG A 93 13.54 2.50 21.11
N GLN A 94 13.47 3.70 20.54
CA GLN A 94 12.70 3.99 19.34
C GLN A 94 13.34 3.25 18.15
N ALA A 95 12.94 1.99 17.95
CA ALA A 95 13.34 1.25 16.76
C ALA A 95 12.59 1.82 15.54
N SER A 96 13.32 2.40 14.59
CA SER A 96 12.82 2.91 13.32
C SER A 96 12.97 1.84 12.23
N GLY A 97 11.87 1.37 11.67
CA GLY A 97 11.85 0.42 10.54
C GLY A 97 10.43 0.00 10.18
N PRO A 98 10.22 -0.51 8.95
CA PRO A 98 8.91 -0.95 8.48
C PRO A 98 8.37 -2.11 9.33
N ALA A 99 7.08 -2.05 9.64
CA ALA A 99 6.30 -3.09 10.30
C ALA A 99 5.55 -3.90 9.23
N ILE A 100 5.96 -5.15 9.05
CA ILE A 100 5.32 -6.07 8.11
C ILE A 100 4.39 -6.98 8.91
N ILE A 101 3.11 -6.91 8.59
CA ILE A 101 2.06 -7.77 9.16
C ILE A 101 1.79 -8.89 8.16
N GLU A 102 2.05 -10.13 8.58
CA GLU A 102 1.85 -11.32 7.77
C GLU A 102 0.38 -11.77 7.83
N ALA A 103 -0.31 -11.83 6.69
CA ALA A 103 -1.72 -12.20 6.62
C ALA A 103 -1.94 -13.56 5.95
N VAL A 104 -2.85 -14.37 6.47
CA VAL A 104 -3.45 -15.49 5.72
C VAL A 104 -4.89 -15.13 5.38
N ILE A 105 -5.20 -15.00 4.09
CA ILE A 105 -6.55 -14.61 3.66
C ILE A 105 -7.41 -15.85 3.58
N VAL A 106 -8.56 -15.83 4.22
CA VAL A 106 -9.58 -16.87 4.08
C VAL A 106 -10.70 -16.30 3.23
N VAL A 107 -11.10 -17.03 2.18
CA VAL A 107 -12.29 -16.73 1.39
C VAL A 107 -13.32 -17.83 1.57
N ASP A 108 -14.55 -17.44 1.83
CA ASP A 108 -15.66 -18.38 1.97
C ASP A 108 -16.06 -18.99 0.62
N LYS A 109 -16.91 -20.01 0.65
CA LYS A 109 -17.39 -20.70 -0.54
C LYS A 109 -18.13 -19.77 -1.48
N ASP A 110 -18.98 -18.90 -0.94
CA ASP A 110 -19.78 -17.98 -1.74
C ASP A 110 -18.86 -17.00 -2.49
N PHE A 111 -17.76 -16.56 -1.87
CA PHE A 111 -16.71 -15.79 -2.55
C PHE A 111 -15.97 -16.64 -3.58
N GLY A 112 -15.61 -17.87 -3.23
CA GLY A 112 -15.01 -18.83 -4.17
C GLY A 112 -15.87 -19.04 -5.42
N ASP A 113 -17.20 -19.14 -5.25
CA ASP A 113 -18.17 -19.32 -6.33
C ASP A 113 -18.14 -18.15 -7.33
N LEU A 114 -17.94 -16.91 -6.86
CA LEU A 114 -17.79 -15.75 -7.75
C LEU A 114 -16.70 -16.01 -8.81
N PHE A 115 -15.59 -16.62 -8.39
CA PHE A 115 -14.46 -16.93 -9.26
C PHE A 115 -14.46 -18.37 -9.77
N SER A 116 -15.57 -19.09 -9.64
CA SER A 116 -15.71 -20.52 -10.00
C SER A 116 -14.64 -21.40 -9.32
N HIS A 117 -14.23 -21.06 -8.11
CA HIS A 117 -13.12 -21.66 -7.35
C HIS A 117 -11.78 -21.68 -8.12
N ASN A 118 -11.64 -20.82 -9.13
CA ASN A 118 -10.38 -20.63 -9.82
C ASN A 118 -9.45 -19.80 -8.92
N TYR A 119 -8.58 -20.50 -8.21
CA TYR A 119 -7.64 -19.87 -7.28
C TYR A 119 -6.82 -18.77 -7.94
N GLN A 120 -6.53 -18.89 -9.24
CA GLN A 120 -5.69 -17.92 -9.91
C GLN A 120 -6.37 -16.57 -10.05
N ARG A 121 -7.66 -16.59 -10.40
CA ARG A 121 -8.47 -15.38 -10.50
C ARG A 121 -8.64 -14.71 -9.14
N ILE A 122 -8.74 -15.51 -8.06
CA ILE A 122 -8.80 -15.01 -6.69
C ILE A 122 -7.46 -14.36 -6.30
N VAL A 123 -6.32 -15.00 -6.58
CA VAL A 123 -4.99 -14.42 -6.31
C VAL A 123 -4.80 -13.11 -7.06
N ASP A 124 -5.19 -13.05 -8.34
CA ASP A 124 -5.11 -11.84 -9.15
C ASP A 124 -5.97 -10.71 -8.57
N TYR A 125 -7.19 -11.04 -8.14
CA TYR A 125 -8.09 -10.11 -7.44
C TYR A 125 -7.46 -9.57 -6.14
N LEU A 126 -6.95 -10.47 -5.31
CA LEU A 126 -6.35 -10.14 -4.01
C LEU A 126 -5.04 -9.36 -4.14
N THR A 127 -4.29 -9.58 -5.21
CA THR A 127 -3.05 -8.84 -5.48
C THR A 127 -3.36 -7.35 -5.67
N VAL A 128 -4.37 -7.02 -6.48
CA VAL A 128 -4.85 -5.64 -6.65
C VAL A 128 -5.45 -5.11 -5.36
N TYR A 129 -6.28 -5.91 -4.69
CA TYR A 129 -6.96 -5.54 -3.45
C TYR A 129 -5.97 -5.12 -2.35
N PHE A 130 -5.02 -6.00 -2.01
CA PHE A 130 -4.06 -5.75 -0.94
C PHE A 130 -2.94 -4.78 -1.33
N TRP A 131 -2.74 -4.57 -2.64
CA TRP A 131 -1.92 -3.46 -3.10
C TRP A 131 -2.54 -2.11 -2.74
N ASP A 132 -3.85 -1.93 -3.00
CA ASP A 132 -4.59 -0.71 -2.62
C ASP A 132 -4.66 -0.54 -1.09
N VAL A 133 -4.95 -1.61 -0.35
CA VAL A 133 -4.89 -1.61 1.13
C VAL A 133 -3.54 -1.10 1.61
N ASN A 134 -2.43 -1.59 1.05
CA ASN A 134 -1.09 -1.11 1.40
C ASN A 134 -0.89 0.36 1.06
N MET A 135 -1.36 0.84 -0.11
CA MET A 135 -1.30 2.25 -0.48
C MET A 135 -2.00 3.17 0.52
N ARG A 136 -3.09 2.69 1.13
CA ARG A 136 -3.80 3.38 2.22
C ARG A 136 -3.01 3.36 3.53
N PHE A 137 -2.43 2.23 3.94
CA PHE A 137 -1.55 2.17 5.11
C PHE A 137 -0.31 3.07 4.97
N LYS A 138 0.18 3.30 3.74
CA LYS A 138 1.25 4.26 3.47
C LYS A 138 0.84 5.73 3.63
N THR A 139 -0.41 6.04 3.99
CA THR A 139 -0.81 7.40 4.36
C THR A 139 -0.48 7.72 5.82
N LEU A 140 0.03 6.76 6.60
CA LEU A 140 0.39 6.96 8.00
C LEU A 140 1.78 7.60 8.11
N PRO A 141 1.89 8.82 8.68
CA PRO A 141 3.19 9.49 8.80
C PRO A 141 4.06 8.91 9.92
N SER A 142 3.45 8.39 10.99
CA SER A 142 4.20 7.97 12.19
C SER A 142 4.57 6.49 12.22
N ALA A 143 4.02 5.68 11.30
CA ALA A 143 4.31 4.26 11.18
C ALA A 143 4.34 3.81 9.71
N ASP A 144 5.41 3.10 9.35
CA ASP A 144 5.53 2.44 8.05
C ASP A 144 4.97 1.02 8.17
N ILE A 145 3.66 0.85 7.88
CA ILE A 145 2.96 -0.43 7.98
C ILE A 145 2.75 -1.02 6.59
N SER A 146 2.91 -2.33 6.45
CA SER A 146 2.56 -3.07 5.23
C SER A 146 1.98 -4.44 5.57
N ILE A 147 0.89 -4.79 4.90
CA ILE A 147 0.27 -6.11 4.95
C ILE A 147 0.90 -6.96 3.85
N ARG A 148 1.48 -8.10 4.24
CA ARG A 148 2.02 -9.09 3.33
C ARG A 148 1.19 -10.36 3.40
N VAL A 149 0.63 -10.77 2.28
CA VAL A 149 -0.18 -11.97 2.17
C VAL A 149 0.74 -13.20 2.06
N ASN A 150 0.75 -14.02 3.10
CA ASN A 150 1.52 -15.26 3.17
C ASN A 150 0.75 -16.46 2.60
N GLY A 151 -0.58 -16.43 2.62
CA GLY A 151 -1.37 -17.52 2.08
C GLY A 151 -2.81 -17.17 1.82
N LEU A 152 -3.47 -18.05 1.06
CA LEU A 152 -4.87 -17.99 0.69
C LEU A 152 -5.53 -19.34 0.99
N LEU A 153 -6.62 -19.33 1.73
CA LEU A 153 -7.50 -20.47 1.94
C LEU A 153 -8.82 -20.26 1.21
N ILE A 154 -9.20 -21.21 0.38
CA ILE A 154 -10.46 -21.19 -0.38
C ILE A 154 -11.34 -22.31 0.15
N MET A 155 -12.47 -21.95 0.77
CA MET A 155 -13.46 -22.93 1.22
C MET A 155 -14.24 -23.46 0.02
N GLU A 156 -14.14 -24.75 -0.28
CA GLU A 156 -14.75 -25.35 -1.49
C GLU A 156 -16.21 -25.78 -1.25
N SER A 157 -16.60 -26.02 -0.01
CA SER A 157 -17.91 -26.56 0.34
C SER A 157 -18.50 -25.94 1.62
N PRO A 158 -19.83 -25.99 1.82
CA PRO A 158 -20.46 -25.48 3.04
C PRO A 158 -19.91 -26.16 4.31
N GLN A 159 -19.57 -27.44 4.21
CA GLN A 159 -19.01 -28.21 5.33
C GLN A 159 -17.61 -27.74 5.72
N ALA A 160 -16.83 -27.16 4.80
CA ALA A 160 -15.50 -26.62 5.09
C ALA A 160 -15.56 -25.32 5.91
N GLN A 161 -16.72 -24.65 5.93
CA GLN A 161 -16.92 -23.32 6.52
C GLN A 161 -18.00 -23.29 7.62
N PRO A 162 -17.87 -24.09 8.68
CA PRO A 162 -18.87 -24.13 9.75
C PRO A 162 -19.08 -22.75 10.41
N PHE A 163 -18.09 -21.86 10.38
CA PHE A 163 -18.22 -20.49 10.88
C PHE A 163 -19.17 -19.61 10.06
N ILE A 164 -19.38 -19.91 8.77
CA ILE A 164 -20.41 -19.29 7.93
C ILE A 164 -21.75 -19.98 8.13
N GLU A 165 -21.79 -21.31 7.97
CA GLU A 165 -23.07 -22.03 7.94
C GLU A 165 -23.77 -22.02 9.30
N ASN A 166 -23.03 -22.09 10.39
CA ASN A 166 -23.61 -21.97 11.72
C ASN A 166 -24.01 -20.54 12.06
N ALA A 167 -23.56 -19.53 11.31
CA ALA A 167 -23.98 -18.15 11.46
C ALA A 167 -25.13 -17.77 10.50
N ARG A 168 -25.60 -18.70 9.68
CA ARG A 168 -26.68 -18.50 8.71
C ARG A 168 -28.03 -18.65 9.41
N ALA A 169 -28.85 -17.60 9.34
CA ALA A 169 -30.21 -17.59 9.81
C ALA A 169 -31.16 -18.35 8.85
N SER A 170 -32.38 -18.61 9.30
CA SER A 170 -33.39 -19.34 8.51
C SER A 170 -33.84 -18.61 7.24
N ASP A 171 -33.64 -17.28 7.17
CA ASP A 171 -33.88 -16.46 5.97
C ASP A 171 -32.70 -16.50 4.96
N GLY A 172 -31.67 -17.30 5.27
CA GLY A 172 -30.47 -17.49 4.46
C GLY A 172 -29.38 -16.43 4.67
N ARG A 173 -29.65 -15.38 5.46
CA ARG A 173 -28.65 -14.34 5.73
C ARG A 173 -27.68 -14.75 6.82
N THR A 174 -26.43 -14.30 6.72
CA THR A 174 -25.40 -14.57 7.71
C THR A 174 -25.18 -13.39 8.65
N GLU A 175 -25.07 -13.67 9.95
CA GLU A 175 -24.80 -12.65 10.98
C GLU A 175 -23.29 -12.46 11.16
N LEU A 176 -22.75 -11.30 10.76
CA LEU A 176 -21.30 -11.04 10.80
C LEU A 176 -20.71 -11.20 12.21
N GLY A 177 -21.43 -10.77 13.26
CA GLY A 177 -20.96 -10.89 14.65
C GLY A 177 -20.81 -12.32 15.11
N ARG A 178 -21.74 -13.17 14.67
CA ARG A 178 -21.67 -14.61 14.89
C ARG A 178 -20.58 -15.26 14.05
N ILE A 179 -20.39 -14.84 12.80
CA ILE A 179 -19.27 -15.28 11.96
C ILE A 179 -17.95 -14.99 12.67
N LEU A 180 -17.68 -13.73 13.05
CA LEU A 180 -16.43 -13.35 13.72
C LEU A 180 -16.18 -14.18 14.99
N THR A 181 -17.23 -14.39 15.78
CA THR A 181 -17.16 -15.17 17.03
C THR A 181 -16.81 -16.63 16.79
N LEU A 182 -17.36 -17.27 15.76
CA LEU A 182 -17.06 -18.67 15.43
C LEU A 182 -15.71 -18.80 14.73
N TYR A 183 -15.39 -17.84 13.86
CA TYR A 183 -14.22 -17.84 13.02
C TYR A 183 -12.91 -17.73 13.82
N LYS A 184 -12.86 -16.89 14.87
CA LYS A 184 -11.67 -16.80 15.76
C LYS A 184 -11.31 -18.13 16.44
N SER A 185 -12.30 -18.93 16.80
CA SER A 185 -12.11 -20.26 17.39
C SER A 185 -11.69 -21.25 16.32
N TRP A 186 -12.31 -21.18 15.14
CA TRP A 186 -11.94 -22.03 14.00
C TRP A 186 -10.48 -21.81 13.58
N VAL A 187 -10.02 -20.55 13.44
CA VAL A 187 -8.62 -20.22 13.11
C VAL A 187 -7.67 -20.80 14.15
N TYR A 188 -7.99 -20.64 15.44
CA TYR A 188 -7.20 -21.23 16.53
C TYR A 188 -7.06 -22.75 16.40
N GLU A 189 -8.16 -23.44 16.09
CA GLU A 189 -8.19 -24.90 15.93
C GLU A 189 -7.39 -25.36 14.71
N GLN A 190 -7.36 -24.57 13.64
CA GLN A 190 -6.63 -24.90 12.41
C GLN A 190 -5.14 -24.53 12.45
N ARG A 191 -4.65 -23.86 13.51
CA ARG A 191 -3.26 -23.38 13.61
C ARG A 191 -2.17 -24.42 13.37
N GLY A 192 -2.49 -25.71 13.51
CA GLY A 192 -1.56 -26.81 13.27
C GLY A 192 -1.13 -26.95 11.81
N TRP A 193 -1.94 -26.47 10.86
CA TRP A 193 -1.67 -26.55 9.42
C TRP A 193 -1.85 -25.22 8.68
N LEU A 194 -2.45 -24.20 9.30
CA LEU A 194 -2.53 -22.86 8.71
C LEU A 194 -1.14 -22.31 8.36
N VAL A 195 -1.09 -21.58 7.25
CA VAL A 195 0.08 -20.78 6.88
C VAL A 195 0.38 -19.80 8.02
N LYS A 196 1.66 -19.64 8.36
CA LYS A 196 2.07 -18.72 9.43
C LYS A 196 1.57 -17.30 9.14
N HIS A 197 0.94 -16.69 10.15
CA HIS A 197 0.33 -15.37 10.05
C HIS A 197 0.36 -14.64 11.40
N ASP A 198 0.18 -13.33 11.30
CA ASP A 198 -0.06 -12.37 12.37
C ASP A 198 -1.56 -12.02 12.46
N VAL A 199 -2.25 -12.07 11.31
CA VAL A 199 -3.70 -11.90 11.15
C VAL A 199 -4.28 -12.88 10.12
N ALA A 200 -5.53 -13.29 10.31
CA ALA A 200 -6.27 -14.18 9.43
C ALA A 200 -7.62 -13.56 9.02
N PRO A 201 -7.66 -12.53 8.14
CA PRO A 201 -8.91 -11.94 7.69
C PRO A 201 -9.78 -12.91 6.88
N LEU A 202 -11.10 -12.81 7.04
CA LEU A 202 -12.11 -13.53 6.27
C LEU A 202 -12.83 -12.58 5.31
N MET A 203 -12.74 -12.86 4.01
CA MET A 203 -13.54 -12.20 2.98
C MET A 203 -14.72 -13.11 2.62
N THR A 204 -15.94 -12.57 2.69
CA THR A 204 -17.15 -13.35 2.46
C THR A 204 -18.07 -12.71 1.41
N ALA A 205 -18.54 -13.50 0.46
CA ALA A 205 -19.63 -13.08 -0.44
C ALA A 205 -20.99 -13.62 0.01
N SER A 206 -21.04 -14.26 1.18
CA SER A 206 -22.30 -14.68 1.80
C SER A 206 -23.22 -13.48 1.95
N ARG A 207 -24.52 -13.71 1.73
CA ARG A 207 -25.56 -12.70 1.92
C ARG A 207 -25.66 -12.30 3.39
N ALA A 208 -24.87 -11.33 3.82
CA ALA A 208 -24.89 -10.86 5.20
C ALA A 208 -26.16 -10.04 5.51
N GLU A 209 -26.47 -9.92 6.80
CA GLU A 209 -27.56 -9.08 7.30
C GLU A 209 -27.40 -7.58 6.97
N TRP A 210 -26.17 -7.11 6.78
CA TRP A 210 -25.79 -5.78 6.31
C TRP A 210 -24.42 -5.86 5.62
N PHE A 211 -24.07 -4.87 4.79
CA PHE A 211 -22.80 -4.83 4.09
C PHE A 211 -21.77 -4.03 4.90
N GLY A 212 -20.66 -4.68 5.28
CA GLY A 212 -19.58 -4.05 6.03
C GLY A 212 -18.62 -5.08 6.56
N GLY A 213 -18.07 -4.85 7.76
CA GLY A 213 -17.15 -5.78 8.39
C GLY A 213 -17.23 -5.74 9.90
N LEU A 214 -16.50 -6.67 10.53
CA LEU A 214 -16.29 -6.69 11.96
C LEU A 214 -14.86 -7.11 12.28
N ALA A 215 -14.25 -6.46 13.27
CA ALA A 215 -12.90 -6.78 13.71
C ALA A 215 -12.78 -6.91 15.24
N HIS A 216 -11.77 -7.68 15.67
CA HIS A 216 -11.28 -7.63 17.04
C HIS A 216 -10.24 -6.53 17.21
N ALA A 217 -10.60 -5.49 17.98
CA ALA A 217 -9.74 -4.33 18.17
C ALA A 217 -8.40 -4.72 18.81
N GLY A 218 -7.28 -4.36 18.16
CA GLY A 218 -5.92 -4.68 18.64
C GLY A 218 -5.61 -6.18 18.71
N GLY A 219 -6.30 -6.98 17.89
CA GLY A 219 -6.20 -8.44 17.85
C GLY A 219 -4.93 -8.99 17.18
N THR A 220 -4.19 -8.19 16.41
CA THR A 220 -2.94 -8.62 15.75
C THR A 220 -1.99 -9.27 16.78
N CYS A 221 -1.42 -10.43 16.43
CA CYS A 221 -0.58 -11.26 17.31
C CYS A 221 -1.26 -11.85 18.56
N TRP A 222 -2.58 -11.77 18.70
CA TRP A 222 -3.23 -12.22 19.93
C TRP A 222 -3.87 -13.60 19.81
N VAL A 223 -3.16 -14.58 20.37
CA VAL A 223 -3.68 -15.93 20.63
C VAL A 223 -3.95 -16.11 22.12
N ASP A 224 -5.12 -16.62 22.47
CA ASP A 224 -5.47 -17.05 23.82
C ASP A 224 -5.65 -18.57 23.85
N ASP A 225 -4.62 -19.28 24.34
CA ASP A 225 -4.64 -20.75 24.41
C ASP A 225 -5.63 -21.28 25.47
N ARG A 226 -5.98 -20.47 26.48
CA ARG A 226 -6.93 -20.87 27.53
C ARG A 226 -8.35 -20.86 26.99
N LEU A 227 -8.71 -19.80 26.26
CA LEU A 227 -10.02 -19.68 25.62
C LEU A 227 -10.08 -20.35 24.24
N ARG A 228 -8.93 -20.80 23.72
CA ARG A 228 -8.79 -21.40 22.39
C ARG A 228 -9.29 -20.46 21.28
N MET A 229 -8.79 -19.22 21.29
CA MET A 229 -9.19 -18.16 20.37
C MET A 229 -7.98 -17.48 19.73
N ASP A 230 -8.10 -17.17 18.44
CA ASP A 230 -7.18 -16.29 17.71
C ASP A 230 -7.90 -14.97 17.40
N TYR A 231 -7.55 -13.92 18.15
CA TYR A 231 -8.14 -12.60 17.99
C TYR A 231 -7.53 -11.82 16.82
N GLY A 232 -6.51 -12.34 16.14
CA GLY A 232 -5.96 -11.78 14.89
C GLY A 232 -6.93 -11.90 13.71
N THR A 233 -8.23 -11.83 13.95
CA THR A 233 -9.29 -12.08 12.99
C THR A 233 -10.16 -10.86 12.79
N CYS A 234 -10.58 -10.68 11.54
CA CYS A 234 -11.60 -9.75 11.11
C CYS A 234 -12.36 -10.38 9.94
N VAL A 235 -13.57 -9.90 9.69
CA VAL A 235 -14.44 -10.38 8.62
C VAL A 235 -15.04 -9.19 7.89
N TRP A 236 -15.18 -9.26 6.56
CA TRP A 236 -15.98 -8.29 5.82
C TRP A 236 -16.60 -8.87 4.57
N ASN A 237 -17.66 -8.21 4.10
CA ASN A 237 -18.34 -8.58 2.86
C ASN A 237 -17.60 -8.06 1.64
N ASP A 238 -17.53 -8.91 0.62
CA ASP A 238 -16.95 -8.58 -0.67
C ASP A 238 -17.70 -9.36 -1.78
N VAL A 239 -18.17 -8.65 -2.80
CA VAL A 239 -18.92 -9.22 -3.93
C VAL A 239 -18.05 -9.41 -5.18
N GLY A 240 -16.74 -9.41 -5.00
CA GLY A 240 -15.71 -9.61 -6.00
C GLY A 240 -15.43 -8.38 -6.85
N ASP A 241 -15.85 -7.17 -6.47
CA ASP A 241 -15.84 -5.95 -7.31
C ASP A 241 -14.89 -4.85 -6.82
N TRP A 242 -14.05 -5.12 -5.82
CA TRP A 242 -13.16 -4.19 -5.13
C TRP A 242 -13.87 -3.05 -4.35
N GLY A 243 -15.20 -3.01 -4.30
CA GLY A 243 -15.98 -2.00 -3.57
C GLY A 243 -15.80 -2.03 -2.05
N SER A 244 -15.31 -3.14 -1.52
CA SER A 244 -15.05 -3.38 -0.10
C SER A 244 -13.65 -2.95 0.35
N ILE A 245 -12.76 -2.44 -0.52
CA ILE A 245 -11.35 -2.11 -0.13
C ILE A 245 -11.30 -1.17 1.08
N LYS A 246 -12.16 -0.12 1.11
CA LYS A 246 -12.24 0.77 2.29
C LYS A 246 -12.59 -0.04 3.54
N THR A 247 -13.61 -0.89 3.46
CA THR A 247 -14.08 -1.74 4.56
C THR A 247 -12.99 -2.71 5.02
N GLY A 248 -12.37 -3.48 4.12
CA GLY A 248 -11.28 -4.38 4.53
C GLY A 248 -10.09 -3.63 5.14
N THR A 249 -9.76 -2.44 4.63
CA THR A 249 -8.74 -1.57 5.23
C THR A 249 -9.13 -1.10 6.64
N HIS A 250 -10.41 -0.73 6.82
CA HIS A 250 -11.00 -0.32 8.10
C HIS A 250 -10.92 -1.43 9.14
N GLU A 251 -11.37 -2.64 8.78
CA GLU A 251 -11.34 -3.79 9.68
C GLU A 251 -9.91 -4.21 10.05
N LEU A 252 -8.99 -4.20 9.08
CA LEU A 252 -7.58 -4.46 9.36
C LEU A 252 -7.01 -3.40 10.31
N ALA A 253 -7.33 -2.12 10.11
CA ALA A 253 -6.86 -1.06 11.00
C ALA A 253 -7.41 -1.21 12.42
N HIS A 254 -8.66 -1.66 12.59
CA HIS A 254 -9.17 -2.07 13.91
C HIS A 254 -8.32 -3.18 14.53
N THR A 255 -7.97 -4.23 13.78
CA THR A 255 -7.08 -5.29 14.31
C THR A 255 -5.68 -4.80 14.69
N ILE A 256 -5.25 -3.65 14.14
CA ILE A 256 -3.98 -2.96 14.44
C ILE A 256 -4.18 -1.87 15.52
N GLY A 257 -5.36 -1.80 16.12
CA GLY A 257 -5.64 -0.98 17.30
C GLY A 257 -6.16 0.42 17.01
N ALA A 258 -6.53 0.74 15.76
CA ALA A 258 -7.24 1.98 15.47
C ALA A 258 -8.68 1.92 16.02
N PRO A 259 -9.16 2.92 16.77
CA PRO A 259 -10.58 3.12 17.04
C PRO A 259 -11.25 3.83 15.85
N HIS A 260 -12.57 4.02 15.92
CA HIS A 260 -13.23 4.95 15.02
C HIS A 260 -12.78 6.39 15.25
N ASP A 261 -12.82 7.19 14.18
CA ASP A 261 -12.49 8.62 14.24
C ASP A 261 -13.54 9.44 15.00
N ASP A 262 -14.78 8.95 15.06
CA ASP A 262 -15.90 9.54 15.82
C ASP A 262 -16.11 8.89 17.20
N ASP A 263 -15.22 8.00 17.64
CA ASP A 263 -15.28 7.40 18.98
C ASP A 263 -14.91 8.43 20.06
N GLN A 264 -15.90 8.79 20.89
CA GLN A 264 -15.72 9.69 22.03
C GLN A 264 -14.73 9.13 23.06
N GLY A 265 -14.65 7.81 23.22
CA GLY A 265 -13.73 7.13 24.15
C GLY A 265 -12.26 7.17 23.69
N ALA A 266 -12.02 7.33 22.39
CA ALA A 266 -10.69 7.36 21.80
C ALA A 266 -9.98 8.72 21.90
N SER A 267 -10.69 9.76 22.37
CA SER A 267 -10.20 11.14 22.43
C SER A 267 -9.63 11.60 21.07
N CYS A 268 -10.33 11.29 19.98
CA CYS A 268 -9.91 11.67 18.63
C CYS A 268 -10.09 13.17 18.34
N GLY A 269 -10.93 13.88 19.11
CA GLY A 269 -11.29 15.27 18.85
C GLY A 269 -12.23 15.40 17.66
N ASP A 270 -12.43 16.63 17.17
CA ASP A 270 -13.26 16.90 15.99
C ASP A 270 -12.48 16.56 14.70
N VAL A 271 -12.46 15.27 14.35
CA VAL A 271 -11.85 14.80 13.10
C VAL A 271 -12.82 15.07 11.92
N PRO A 272 -12.35 15.67 10.81
CA PRO A 272 -13.19 15.82 9.61
C PRO A 272 -13.70 14.47 9.10
N TRP A 273 -14.90 14.43 8.53
CA TRP A 273 -15.50 13.15 8.21
C TRP A 273 -14.87 12.45 6.99
N GLY A 274 -15.13 11.14 6.92
CA GLY A 274 -14.89 10.34 5.73
C GLY A 274 -13.47 9.79 5.57
N PHE A 275 -12.63 9.82 6.61
CA PHE A 275 -11.39 9.03 6.65
C PHE A 275 -11.70 7.53 6.67
N ILE A 276 -10.67 6.70 6.55
CA ILE A 276 -10.83 5.23 6.56
C ILE A 276 -11.54 4.76 7.83
N MET A 277 -11.19 5.29 9.01
CA MET A 277 -11.78 4.92 10.30
C MET A 277 -13.04 5.73 10.66
N ASP A 278 -13.55 6.56 9.75
CA ASP A 278 -14.87 7.18 9.92
C ASP A 278 -15.94 6.23 9.36
N THR A 279 -17.00 6.07 10.15
CA THR A 279 -18.17 5.28 9.77
C THR A 279 -18.81 5.80 8.47
N ARG A 280 -18.80 7.12 8.24
CA ARG A 280 -19.38 7.76 7.06
C ARG A 280 -18.46 7.69 5.84
N LEU A 281 -19.06 7.80 4.67
CA LEU A 281 -18.33 7.99 3.42
C LEU A 281 -18.01 9.47 3.22
N GLY A 282 -16.84 9.77 2.69
CA GLY A 282 -16.43 11.14 2.35
C GLY A 282 -15.17 11.19 1.50
N GLY A 283 -14.72 12.41 1.21
CA GLY A 283 -13.58 12.65 0.32
C GLY A 283 -12.24 12.14 0.85
N ASN A 284 -12.13 11.86 2.15
CA ASN A 284 -10.91 11.41 2.81
C ASN A 284 -10.75 9.87 2.84
N ARG A 285 -11.58 9.11 2.10
CA ARG A 285 -11.67 7.63 2.17
C ARG A 285 -10.39 6.87 1.82
N TYR A 286 -9.40 7.57 1.28
CA TYR A 286 -8.07 7.04 0.93
C TYR A 286 -7.03 7.25 2.03
N PHE A 287 -7.39 7.95 3.11
CA PHE A 287 -6.47 8.40 4.16
C PHE A 287 -6.92 7.93 5.53
N PHE A 288 -5.93 7.67 6.39
CA PHE A 288 -6.13 7.60 7.83
C PHE A 288 -6.07 9.00 8.46
N SER A 289 -6.81 9.19 9.56
CA SER A 289 -6.74 10.41 10.36
C SER A 289 -5.49 10.44 11.24
N GLU A 290 -5.20 11.59 11.85
CA GLU A 290 -4.18 11.70 12.89
C GLU A 290 -4.51 10.83 14.13
N CYS A 291 -5.80 10.64 14.44
CA CYS A 291 -6.20 9.76 15.53
C CYS A 291 -5.82 8.31 15.25
N SER A 292 -6.17 7.83 14.05
CA SER A 292 -5.81 6.52 13.54
C SER A 292 -4.30 6.29 13.57
N ASP A 293 -3.51 7.26 13.07
CA ASP A 293 -2.05 7.20 13.07
C ASP A 293 -1.46 7.08 14.48
N ARG A 294 -1.94 7.90 15.42
CA ARG A 294 -1.49 7.87 16.81
C ARG A 294 -1.72 6.50 17.46
N TRP A 295 -2.90 5.92 17.28
CA TRP A 295 -3.27 4.64 17.90
C TRP A 295 -2.53 3.46 17.28
N MET A 296 -2.50 3.35 15.95
CA MET A 296 -1.77 2.27 15.27
C MET A 296 -0.27 2.36 15.50
N SER A 297 0.31 3.57 15.47
CA SER A 297 1.73 3.75 15.77
C SER A 297 2.08 3.34 17.20
N LYS A 298 1.21 3.64 18.17
CA LYS A 298 1.37 3.20 19.56
C LYS A 298 1.27 1.68 19.66
N PHE A 299 0.31 1.06 18.98
CA PHE A 299 0.13 -0.39 18.95
C PHE A 299 1.35 -1.10 18.36
N VAL A 300 1.81 -0.70 17.18
CA VAL A 300 2.99 -1.29 16.51
C VAL A 300 4.26 -1.11 17.35
N LYS A 301 4.42 0.02 18.04
CA LYS A 301 5.51 0.22 19.01
C LYS A 301 5.36 -0.68 20.23
N TYR A 302 4.15 -0.92 20.70
CA TYR A 302 3.87 -1.79 21.84
C TYR A 302 4.17 -3.25 21.51
N VAL A 303 3.56 -3.80 20.47
CA VAL A 303 3.73 -5.21 20.05
C VAL A 303 5.19 -5.53 19.71
N ALA A 304 5.93 -4.60 19.10
CA ALA A 304 7.35 -4.80 18.81
C ALA A 304 8.26 -4.79 20.04
N ASN A 305 7.84 -4.21 21.16
CA ASN A 305 8.64 -4.04 22.38
C ASN A 305 8.26 -5.02 23.50
N ILE A 306 7.23 -5.85 23.31
CA ILE A 306 6.84 -6.88 24.28
C ILE A 306 7.74 -8.11 24.15
N ASP A 307 7.78 -8.89 25.23
CA ASP A 307 8.36 -10.22 25.37
C ASP A 307 8.16 -11.13 24.13
N VAL A 308 9.11 -12.03 23.90
CA VAL A 308 9.33 -12.85 22.69
C VAL A 308 8.08 -13.66 22.27
N ARG A 309 7.12 -13.86 23.17
CA ARG A 309 5.85 -14.57 22.89
C ARG A 309 4.81 -13.76 22.09
N MET A 310 4.94 -12.44 21.99
CA MET A 310 4.03 -11.57 21.20
C MET A 310 4.75 -10.83 20.06
N GLN A 311 6.03 -11.10 19.82
CA GLN A 311 6.80 -10.54 18.70
C GLN A 311 6.46 -11.26 17.39
N CYS A 312 5.24 -11.07 16.88
CA CYS A 312 4.85 -11.65 15.60
C CYS A 312 5.15 -10.71 14.42
N VAL A 313 4.89 -9.40 14.59
CA VAL A 313 5.20 -8.37 13.59
C VAL A 313 6.72 -8.27 13.40
N ARG A 314 7.20 -8.74 12.24
CA ARG A 314 8.62 -8.72 11.91
C ARG A 314 9.07 -7.31 11.54
N ARG A 315 10.18 -6.88 12.15
CA ARG A 315 10.95 -5.72 11.69
C ARG A 315 12.20 -6.21 10.97
N LYS A 316 12.39 -5.84 9.70
CA LYS A 316 13.67 -6.09 9.01
C LYS A 316 14.69 -5.09 9.54
N VAL A 317 15.64 -5.55 10.36
CA VAL A 317 16.89 -4.82 10.60
C VAL A 317 17.75 -5.03 9.37
N SER A 318 18.10 -3.97 8.64
CA SER A 318 18.99 -4.06 7.48
C SER A 318 20.41 -4.44 7.92
N THR A 319 20.69 -5.73 8.06
CA THR A 319 22.05 -6.25 8.14
C THR A 319 22.64 -6.33 6.73
N ARG A 320 23.22 -5.22 6.24
CA ARG A 320 24.26 -5.34 5.21
C ARG A 320 25.45 -6.04 5.85
N LEU A 321 25.88 -7.14 5.23
CA LEU A 321 27.08 -7.91 5.56
C LEU A 321 28.23 -6.99 6.02
N ALA A 322 28.51 -7.00 7.32
CA ALA A 322 29.85 -6.67 7.80
C ALA A 322 30.71 -7.92 7.56
N VAL A 323 31.38 -7.96 6.41
CA VAL A 323 32.48 -8.90 6.20
C VAL A 323 33.51 -8.59 7.27
N THR A 324 33.61 -9.49 8.26
CA THR A 324 34.51 -9.34 9.38
C THR A 324 35.89 -9.79 8.93
N VAL A 325 36.78 -8.83 8.65
CA VAL A 325 38.22 -9.08 8.74
C VAL A 325 38.62 -8.93 10.19
N SER A 326 39.10 -10.04 10.75
CA SER A 326 39.63 -10.18 12.09
C SER A 326 40.80 -9.21 12.34
N THR A 327 40.65 -8.32 13.32
CA THR A 327 41.75 -7.94 14.22
C THR A 327 41.20 -7.51 15.57
N ARG A 328 41.75 -8.12 16.62
CA ARG A 328 41.45 -7.86 18.04
C ARG A 328 41.68 -6.39 18.39
N LEU A 329 40.72 -5.78 19.07
CA LEU A 329 40.98 -4.71 20.04
C LEU A 329 39.91 -4.73 21.13
N SER A 330 40.38 -5.04 22.34
CA SER A 330 39.66 -4.88 23.59
C SER A 330 39.65 -3.40 23.96
N VAL A 331 38.47 -2.81 24.16
CA VAL A 331 38.31 -1.64 25.03
C VAL A 331 37.01 -1.78 25.83
N THR A 332 37.24 -2.06 27.11
CA THR A 332 36.50 -1.82 28.34
C THR A 332 35.28 -0.90 28.28
N CYS A 333 34.17 -1.42 28.82
CA CYS A 333 32.93 -0.72 29.15
C CYS A 333 33.12 0.52 30.04
N CYS A 334 32.36 1.58 29.74
CA CYS A 334 32.15 2.73 30.61
C CYS A 334 31.34 2.36 31.86
N ARG A 335 31.77 2.93 33.00
CA ARG A 335 31.12 2.89 34.32
C ARG A 335 30.08 4.02 34.48
N PRO A 336 29.23 3.97 35.54
CA PRO A 336 28.05 4.82 35.70
C PRO A 336 28.39 6.17 36.34
N HIS A 337 27.60 7.20 35.98
CA HIS A 337 27.65 8.61 36.41
C HIS A 337 28.55 9.56 35.59
N SER A 338 28.09 9.90 34.37
CA SER A 338 28.17 11.28 33.88
C SER A 338 27.15 11.51 32.76
N ASP A 339 26.44 12.64 32.84
CA ASP A 339 25.49 13.12 31.86
C ASP A 339 26.18 13.34 30.52
N SER A 340 25.86 12.49 29.55
CA SER A 340 26.49 12.49 28.23
C SER A 340 25.43 12.61 27.14
N GLY A 341 24.75 13.76 27.12
CA GLY A 341 24.00 14.25 25.96
C GLY A 341 24.91 14.67 24.78
N ALA A 342 25.97 13.91 24.48
CA ALA A 342 27.01 14.29 23.52
C ALA A 342 27.41 13.20 22.51
N CYS A 343 26.59 12.17 22.31
CA CYS A 343 26.75 11.23 21.18
C CYS A 343 25.43 10.97 20.42
N LEU A 344 24.53 11.94 20.42
CA LEU A 344 23.31 11.90 19.62
C LEU A 344 23.44 12.90 18.48
N LYS A 345 23.75 12.39 17.28
CA LYS A 345 23.37 13.10 16.06
C LYS A 345 21.85 13.18 16.05
N ARG A 346 21.31 14.40 16.04
CA ARG A 346 19.96 14.67 15.55
C ARG A 346 19.84 14.05 14.15
N ILE A 347 18.85 13.19 13.98
CA ILE A 347 18.23 12.91 12.69
C ILE A 347 16.77 13.28 12.91
N ASP A 348 16.48 14.55 12.70
CA ASP A 348 15.21 15.06 12.20
C ASP A 348 14.60 14.02 11.26
N GLY A 349 13.58 13.34 11.81
CA GLY A 349 13.04 12.11 11.29
C GLY A 349 12.20 12.35 10.04
N TYR A 350 12.79 12.05 8.89
CA TYR A 350 12.05 11.71 7.69
C TYR A 350 12.12 10.19 7.53
N SER A 351 10.96 9.52 7.61
CA SER A 351 10.85 8.12 7.22
C SER A 351 11.18 8.03 5.74
N THR A 352 12.38 7.54 5.43
CA THR A 352 12.96 7.53 4.07
C THR A 352 12.98 6.13 3.49
N THR A 353 12.04 5.24 3.83
CA THR A 353 11.96 3.93 3.18
C THR A 353 11.65 4.15 1.69
N PRO A 354 12.60 3.94 0.77
CA PRO A 354 12.35 4.10 -0.66
C PRO A 354 11.43 2.96 -1.08
N MET A 355 10.33 3.28 -1.75
CA MET A 355 9.54 2.27 -2.46
C MET A 355 10.43 1.52 -3.45
N ASP A 356 10.40 0.21 -3.39
CA ASP A 356 11.20 -0.72 -4.17
C ASP A 356 10.97 -0.48 -5.68
N PRO A 357 12.03 -0.45 -6.50
CA PRO A 357 11.89 -0.35 -7.94
C PRO A 357 11.14 -1.55 -8.57
N ASN A 358 11.03 -2.70 -7.89
CA ASN A 358 10.19 -3.84 -8.27
C ASN A 358 8.77 -3.73 -7.73
N PHE A 359 8.35 -2.57 -7.21
CA PHE A 359 6.93 -2.24 -6.99
C PHE A 359 6.25 -2.04 -8.36
N SER A 360 6.32 -3.04 -9.23
CA SER A 360 5.54 -3.13 -10.45
C SER A 360 4.10 -3.28 -9.98
N SER A 361 3.36 -2.18 -9.98
CA SER A 361 1.96 -2.20 -9.59
C SER A 361 1.25 -3.26 -10.43
N PRO A 362 0.46 -4.17 -9.82
CA PRO A 362 -0.40 -5.05 -10.59
C PRO A 362 -1.18 -4.18 -11.57
N LYS A 363 -1.26 -4.61 -12.84
CA LYS A 363 -2.03 -3.93 -13.89
C LYS A 363 -3.49 -3.82 -13.47
N ALA A 364 -3.83 -2.73 -12.79
CA ALA A 364 -5.17 -2.46 -12.31
C ALA A 364 -6.14 -2.38 -13.51
N PRO A 365 -7.41 -2.74 -13.30
CA PRO A 365 -8.42 -2.65 -14.35
C PRO A 365 -8.56 -1.20 -14.86
N THR A 366 -9.02 -1.05 -16.10
CA THR A 366 -9.44 0.27 -16.57
C THR A 366 -10.73 0.67 -15.86
N MET A 367 -11.04 1.98 -15.84
CA MET A 367 -12.35 2.44 -15.33
C MET A 367 -13.53 1.81 -16.09
N ASP A 368 -13.37 1.56 -17.39
CA ASP A 368 -14.38 0.89 -18.21
C ASP A 368 -14.58 -0.57 -17.77
N ASP A 369 -13.48 -1.29 -17.51
CA ASP A 369 -13.53 -2.66 -17.00
C ASP A 369 -14.23 -2.70 -15.62
N LEU A 370 -13.96 -1.73 -14.74
CA LEU A 370 -14.64 -1.59 -13.45
C LEU A 370 -16.15 -1.37 -13.65
N CYS A 371 -16.56 -0.50 -14.58
CA CYS A 371 -17.97 -0.29 -14.87
C CYS A 371 -18.66 -1.57 -15.37
N LYS A 372 -18.00 -2.30 -16.26
CA LYS A 372 -18.53 -3.58 -16.79
C LYS A 372 -18.73 -4.62 -15.70
N LYS A 373 -17.83 -4.62 -14.71
CA LYS A 373 -17.87 -5.51 -13.56
C LYS A 373 -19.01 -5.17 -12.60
N LEU A 374 -19.17 -3.88 -12.27
CA LEU A 374 -20.16 -3.41 -11.29
C LEU A 374 -21.59 -3.43 -11.82
N LEU A 375 -21.77 -3.16 -13.12
CA LEU A 375 -23.09 -3.03 -13.72
C LEU A 375 -23.47 -4.22 -14.60
N SER A 376 -22.77 -4.39 -15.72
CA SER A 376 -23.04 -5.36 -16.77
C SER A 376 -22.06 -5.13 -17.92
N SER A 377 -21.85 -6.13 -18.78
CA SER A 377 -20.87 -6.06 -19.88
C SER A 377 -21.10 -4.94 -20.91
N ASP A 378 -22.30 -4.38 -20.97
CA ASP A 378 -22.72 -3.29 -21.86
C ASP A 378 -22.59 -1.89 -21.23
N SER A 379 -22.17 -1.79 -19.97
CA SER A 379 -21.87 -0.51 -19.35
C SER A 379 -20.52 0.03 -19.82
N TRP A 380 -20.34 1.35 -19.71
CA TRP A 380 -19.11 2.04 -20.07
C TRP A 380 -18.87 3.25 -19.19
N ILE A 381 -17.65 3.80 -19.25
CA ILE A 381 -17.34 5.13 -18.72
C ILE A 381 -17.28 6.15 -19.86
N ALA A 382 -17.81 7.36 -19.64
CA ALA A 382 -17.70 8.41 -20.65
C ALA A 382 -16.35 9.12 -20.61
N ASP A 383 -15.96 9.70 -21.74
CA ASP A 383 -14.69 10.43 -21.91
C ASP A 383 -14.49 11.54 -20.88
N GLU A 384 -15.56 12.26 -20.54
CA GLU A 384 -15.51 13.32 -19.54
C GLU A 384 -15.32 12.80 -18.10
N ASP A 385 -15.73 11.56 -17.83
CA ASP A 385 -15.68 10.93 -16.52
C ASP A 385 -14.37 10.16 -16.29
N ILE A 386 -13.59 9.86 -17.34
CA ILE A 386 -12.32 9.09 -17.23
C ILE A 386 -11.21 9.80 -16.45
N PHE A 387 -11.41 11.08 -16.12
CA PHE A 387 -10.49 11.87 -15.29
C PHE A 387 -10.94 11.95 -13.83
N GLU A 388 -12.16 11.51 -13.52
CA GLU A 388 -12.72 11.51 -12.17
C GLU A 388 -12.30 10.22 -11.45
N CYS A 389 -11.34 10.34 -10.54
CA CYS A 389 -10.89 9.21 -9.73
C CYS A 389 -11.45 9.26 -8.30
N LYS A 390 -12.25 10.26 -7.93
CA LYS A 390 -12.96 10.20 -6.65
C LYS A 390 -14.09 9.21 -6.77
N GLU A 391 -14.85 9.29 -7.83
CA GLU A 391 -16.10 8.55 -8.00
C GLU A 391 -16.14 7.90 -9.37
N LEU A 392 -16.45 6.61 -9.41
CA LEU A 392 -16.62 5.92 -10.67
C LEU A 392 -18.04 6.15 -11.18
N ARG A 393 -18.16 6.74 -12.38
CA ARG A 393 -19.42 7.09 -13.02
C ARG A 393 -19.66 6.21 -14.23
N CYS A 394 -20.50 5.20 -14.04
CA CYS A 394 -20.78 4.21 -15.06
C CYS A 394 -22.09 4.51 -15.77
N LYS A 395 -22.06 4.49 -17.10
CA LYS A 395 -23.23 4.68 -17.95
C LYS A 395 -23.69 3.32 -18.49
N ARG A 396 -25.01 3.15 -18.63
CA ARG A 396 -25.63 1.95 -19.21
C ARG A 396 -26.87 2.35 -20.00
N ARG A 397 -27.19 1.61 -21.06
CA ARG A 397 -28.47 1.77 -21.79
C ARG A 397 -29.50 0.79 -21.24
N ASP A 398 -30.70 1.25 -20.98
CA ASP A 398 -31.81 0.36 -20.69
C ASP A 398 -32.45 -0.19 -21.99
N ALA A 399 -33.48 -1.03 -21.84
CA ALA A 399 -34.20 -1.62 -22.97
C ALA A 399 -34.89 -0.58 -23.88
N SER A 400 -35.11 0.65 -23.39
CA SER A 400 -35.68 1.77 -24.15
C SER A 400 -34.62 2.61 -24.86
N ASN A 401 -33.34 2.20 -24.80
CA ASN A 401 -32.18 2.95 -25.29
C ASN A 401 -31.90 4.25 -24.52
N THR A 402 -32.48 4.41 -23.32
CA THR A 402 -32.22 5.55 -22.44
C THR A 402 -30.94 5.30 -21.65
N VAL A 403 -30.07 6.32 -21.54
CA VAL A 403 -28.80 6.24 -20.81
C VAL A 403 -29.03 6.57 -19.34
N SER A 404 -28.70 5.65 -18.43
CA SER A 404 -28.65 5.88 -16.99
C SER A 404 -27.20 6.00 -16.51
N THR A 405 -26.93 6.96 -15.62
CA THR A 405 -25.63 7.11 -14.94
C THR A 405 -25.73 6.55 -13.52
N HIS A 406 -24.78 5.70 -13.15
CA HIS A 406 -24.64 5.09 -11.84
C HIS A 406 -23.34 5.56 -11.19
N TYR A 407 -23.40 5.86 -9.90
CA TYR A 407 -22.32 6.46 -9.14
C TYR A 407 -21.80 5.48 -8.11
N TYR A 408 -20.48 5.21 -8.12
CA TYR A 408 -19.83 4.27 -7.22
C TYR A 408 -18.71 4.97 -6.47
N LEU A 409 -18.90 5.11 -5.17
CA LEU A 409 -18.00 5.84 -4.28
C LEU A 409 -16.82 4.99 -3.77
N ASN A 410 -16.97 3.67 -3.65
CA ASN A 410 -15.93 2.81 -3.05
C ASN A 410 -15.29 1.82 -4.02
N SER A 411 -15.77 1.74 -5.26
CA SER A 411 -15.36 0.71 -6.22
C SER A 411 -14.22 1.14 -7.15
N LEU A 412 -13.68 2.35 -6.98
CA LEU A 412 -12.51 2.75 -7.72
C LEU A 412 -11.24 2.33 -6.97
N VAL A 413 -10.43 1.55 -7.68
CA VAL A 413 -9.15 1.05 -7.18
C VAL A 413 -8.05 2.08 -7.45
N GLU A 414 -7.12 2.23 -6.50
CA GLU A 414 -5.84 2.87 -6.76
C GLU A 414 -5.15 2.23 -7.99
N ASN A 415 -4.38 3.04 -8.71
CA ASN A 415 -3.75 2.69 -9.98
C ASN A 415 -4.71 2.33 -11.14
N ALA A 416 -6.04 2.47 -11.00
CA ALA A 416 -6.95 2.30 -12.14
C ALA A 416 -6.57 3.23 -13.31
N VAL A 417 -6.68 2.72 -14.54
CA VAL A 417 -6.31 3.50 -15.74
C VAL A 417 -7.28 4.67 -15.93
N CYS A 418 -6.75 5.88 -16.06
CA CYS A 418 -7.51 7.11 -16.21
C CYS A 418 -6.96 7.98 -17.37
N GLY A 419 -7.62 9.08 -17.68
CA GLY A 419 -7.10 10.09 -18.60
C GLY A 419 -6.82 9.60 -20.03
N ARG A 420 -7.72 8.76 -20.57
CA ARG A 420 -7.58 8.12 -21.90
C ARG A 420 -6.38 7.18 -22.04
N GLY A 421 -6.01 6.51 -20.95
CA GLY A 421 -4.99 5.47 -20.97
C GLY A 421 -3.61 5.92 -20.49
N THR A 422 -3.34 7.22 -20.54
CA THR A 422 -2.06 7.82 -20.17
C THR A 422 -1.96 8.12 -18.68
N GLY A 423 -3.03 7.96 -17.92
CA GLY A 423 -3.05 8.27 -16.49
C GLY A 423 -3.35 7.06 -15.61
N ARG A 424 -3.13 7.26 -14.31
CA ARG A 424 -3.52 6.33 -13.25
C ARG A 424 -4.19 7.06 -12.09
N CYS A 425 -5.21 6.46 -11.52
CA CYS A 425 -5.88 6.98 -10.33
C CYS A 425 -4.99 6.83 -9.12
N PHE A 426 -4.80 7.92 -8.38
CA PHE A 426 -4.16 7.88 -7.08
C PHE A 426 -4.87 8.83 -6.11
N ARG A 427 -5.34 8.29 -4.99
CA ARG A 427 -6.03 8.98 -3.90
C ARG A 427 -7.13 9.90 -4.40
N GLY A 428 -8.01 9.37 -5.24
CA GLY A 428 -9.11 10.14 -5.77
C GLY A 428 -8.78 11.01 -6.99
N ARG A 429 -7.57 10.98 -7.56
CA ARG A 429 -7.19 11.87 -8.69
C ARG A 429 -6.60 11.12 -9.86
N CYS A 430 -6.99 11.52 -11.07
CA CYS A 430 -6.31 11.04 -12.26
C CYS A 430 -4.95 11.72 -12.39
N ARG A 431 -3.88 10.93 -12.39
CA ARG A 431 -2.51 11.40 -12.55
C ARG A 431 -2.02 11.01 -13.94
N PRO A 432 -1.91 11.95 -14.89
CA PRO A 432 -1.37 11.65 -16.20
C PRO A 432 0.10 11.25 -16.09
N GLU A 433 0.61 10.54 -17.08
CA GLU A 433 2.03 10.26 -17.25
C GLU A 433 2.79 11.57 -17.42
N GLY A 434 3.63 11.88 -16.43
CA GLY A 434 4.60 12.96 -16.53
C GLY A 434 5.82 12.54 -17.36
N LYS A 435 6.84 13.39 -17.37
CA LYS A 435 8.13 13.10 -18.01
C LYS A 435 9.17 12.78 -16.96
N LEU A 436 10.14 11.94 -17.33
CA LEU A 436 11.36 11.82 -16.55
C LEU A 436 12.34 12.92 -16.99
N ILE A 437 12.91 13.64 -16.03
CA ILE A 437 13.92 14.66 -16.30
C ILE A 437 15.28 14.02 -16.02
N ARG A 438 15.99 13.63 -17.09
CA ARG A 438 17.28 12.91 -17.02
C ARG A 438 18.45 13.87 -17.13
N ASN A 439 19.42 13.73 -16.24
CA ASN A 439 20.69 14.43 -16.27
C ASN A 439 21.62 13.81 -17.33
N GLN A 440 22.27 14.64 -18.15
CA GLN A 440 23.19 14.17 -19.19
C GLN A 440 24.58 13.81 -18.65
N GLY A 441 24.98 14.36 -17.50
CA GLY A 441 26.31 14.13 -16.93
C GLY A 441 26.50 12.73 -16.38
N ASP A 442 25.48 12.17 -15.73
CA ASP A 442 25.55 10.84 -15.09
C ASP A 442 24.41 9.89 -15.47
N GLY A 443 23.45 10.35 -16.29
CA GLY A 443 22.34 9.53 -16.77
C GLY A 443 21.25 9.24 -15.73
N THR A 444 21.30 9.82 -14.54
CA THR A 444 20.28 9.68 -13.49
C THR A 444 19.11 10.65 -13.69
N CYS A 445 17.98 10.44 -13.00
CA CYS A 445 16.76 11.23 -13.15
C CYS A 445 16.44 12.02 -11.88
N ILE A 446 15.73 13.14 -12.00
CA ILE A 446 15.15 13.83 -10.85
C ILE A 446 14.05 12.95 -10.24
N GLY A 447 14.09 12.78 -8.92
CA GLY A 447 13.05 12.11 -8.17
C GLY A 447 12.97 12.60 -6.72
N THR A 448 11.96 12.12 -5.99
CA THR A 448 11.78 12.39 -4.56
C THR A 448 11.92 11.07 -3.80
N PRO A 449 12.85 10.96 -2.83
CA PRO A 449 13.13 9.70 -2.14
C PRO A 449 11.97 9.23 -1.28
N ASP A 450 11.30 10.15 -0.60
CA ASP A 450 10.01 9.91 0.03
C ASP A 450 8.92 10.40 -0.95
N ARG A 451 8.03 9.48 -1.32
CA ARG A 451 6.97 9.77 -2.27
C ARG A 451 5.81 10.49 -1.57
N PHE A 452 5.76 10.56 -0.24
CA PHE A 452 4.57 10.96 0.53
C PHE A 452 4.71 12.26 1.36
N GLY A 453 5.91 12.68 1.79
CA GLY A 453 6.12 13.97 2.47
C GLY A 453 6.18 15.22 1.57
N HIS A 454 5.75 16.39 2.04
CA HIS A 454 5.64 17.60 1.18
C HIS A 454 6.94 18.34 0.93
N MET A 455 7.69 18.62 2.00
CA MET A 455 8.99 19.29 1.96
C MET A 455 10.10 18.26 1.90
N ILE A 456 10.23 17.64 0.74
CA ILE A 456 11.24 16.63 0.52
C ILE A 456 12.29 17.18 -0.42
N PRO A 457 13.55 17.02 -0.09
CA PRO A 457 14.62 17.47 -0.95
C PRO A 457 14.70 16.56 -2.20
N ALA A 458 14.73 17.19 -3.36
CA ALA A 458 14.81 16.51 -4.65
C ALA A 458 16.20 15.86 -4.79
N LYS A 459 16.23 14.61 -5.25
CA LYS A 459 17.44 13.82 -5.40
C LYS A 459 17.56 13.22 -6.79
N MET A 460 18.78 12.90 -7.16
CA MET A 460 19.06 12.03 -8.27
C MET A 460 18.68 10.60 -7.92
N ILE A 461 17.88 9.98 -8.76
CA ILE A 461 17.50 8.57 -8.66
C ILE A 461 17.93 7.84 -9.93
N ARG A 462 18.07 6.52 -9.85
CA ARG A 462 18.16 5.73 -11.07
C ARG A 462 16.89 5.96 -11.90
N CYS A 463 17.05 6.34 -13.17
CA CYS A 463 15.91 6.50 -14.06
C CYS A 463 15.12 5.19 -14.10
N PRO A 464 13.82 5.20 -13.75
CA PRO A 464 13.00 4.00 -13.77
C PRO A 464 13.00 3.35 -15.15
N SER A 465 13.09 2.02 -15.17
CA SER A 465 12.94 1.29 -16.41
C SER A 465 11.52 1.51 -16.95
N SER A 466 11.36 1.27 -18.24
CA SER A 466 10.07 1.15 -18.93
C SER A 466 8.94 0.54 -18.09
N ARG A 467 9.21 -0.57 -17.43
CA ARG A 467 8.23 -1.39 -16.70
C ARG A 467 7.92 -0.83 -15.29
N ASP A 468 8.80 0.02 -14.77
CA ASP A 468 8.73 0.56 -13.40
C ASP A 468 8.30 2.04 -13.39
N ARG A 469 7.96 2.59 -14.56
CA ARG A 469 7.46 3.95 -14.68
C ARG A 469 6.03 4.01 -14.20
N THR A 470 5.81 4.88 -13.23
CA THR A 470 4.48 5.23 -12.74
C THR A 470 4.35 6.75 -12.76
N PRO A 471 3.12 7.30 -12.78
CA PRO A 471 2.92 8.74 -12.60
C PRO A 471 3.62 9.28 -11.35
N LEU A 472 3.76 8.45 -10.29
CA LEU A 472 4.43 8.79 -9.04
C LEU A 472 5.94 9.03 -9.18
N ASN A 473 6.57 8.43 -10.20
CA ASN A 473 8.00 8.59 -10.49
C ASN A 473 8.26 9.71 -11.50
N SER A 474 7.19 10.31 -12.03
CA SER A 474 7.25 11.29 -13.12
C SER A 474 7.02 12.70 -12.60
N ILE A 475 7.59 13.67 -13.31
CA ILE A 475 7.35 15.09 -13.06
C ILE A 475 6.39 15.59 -14.14
N GLU A 476 5.22 16.02 -13.71
CA GLU A 476 4.25 16.74 -14.53
C GLU A 476 4.77 18.16 -14.76
N ILE A 477 4.76 18.60 -16.02
CA ILE A 477 5.09 19.98 -16.36
C ILE A 477 3.76 20.73 -16.51
N ARG A 478 3.47 21.62 -15.58
CA ARG A 478 2.24 22.42 -15.61
C ARG A 478 2.48 23.78 -16.22
N ASP A 479 1.62 24.19 -17.13
CA ASP A 479 1.60 25.55 -17.65
C ASP A 479 0.47 26.31 -16.94
N GLY A 480 0.82 27.13 -15.95
CA GLY A 480 -0.13 27.93 -15.18
C GLY A 480 -0.10 29.40 -15.60
N PRO A 481 -1.03 30.26 -15.11
CA PRO A 481 -0.96 31.70 -15.34
C PRO A 481 0.42 32.23 -14.92
N GLY A 482 1.23 32.60 -15.91
CA GLY A 482 2.57 33.14 -15.71
C GLY A 482 3.70 32.21 -16.10
N ASP A 483 3.74 30.93 -15.68
CA ASP A 483 4.97 30.12 -15.75
C ASP A 483 4.78 28.58 -15.81
N LYS A 484 5.81 27.87 -16.31
CA LYS A 484 5.94 26.41 -16.21
C LYS A 484 6.34 26.00 -14.79
N ARG A 485 5.60 25.10 -14.17
CA ARG A 485 5.90 24.47 -12.87
C ARG A 485 6.25 23.01 -13.06
N LEU A 486 7.23 22.54 -12.28
CA LEU A 486 7.61 21.12 -12.23
C LEU A 486 6.94 20.48 -11.03
N ALA A 487 5.98 19.60 -11.27
CA ALA A 487 5.09 19.05 -10.27
C ALA A 487 5.27 17.52 -10.11
N THR A 488 5.29 16.99 -8.89
CA THR A 488 5.15 15.54 -8.61
C THR A 488 3.83 15.25 -7.90
N PRO A 489 3.16 14.11 -8.16
CA PRO A 489 1.77 13.94 -7.74
C PRO A 489 1.59 13.36 -6.31
N PHE A 490 1.48 14.13 -5.20
CA PHE A 490 1.14 13.58 -3.86
C PHE A 490 0.61 14.56 -2.77
N THR A 491 -0.12 14.03 -1.75
CA THR A 491 -0.79 14.77 -0.63
C THR A 491 -0.67 14.11 0.77
N GLU A 492 -0.77 14.90 1.87
CA GLU A 492 -0.96 14.51 3.29
C GLU A 492 -1.98 15.43 4.01
N ALA A 493 -2.43 14.96 5.19
CA ALA A 493 -3.55 15.35 6.04
C ALA A 493 -3.62 16.82 6.47
N GLY A 494 -4.85 17.27 6.72
CA GLY A 494 -5.16 18.62 7.20
C GLY A 494 -5.41 19.67 6.11
N ASN A 495 -5.41 19.28 4.84
CA ASN A 495 -5.73 20.19 3.74
C ASN A 495 -6.91 19.68 2.92
N THR A 496 -7.81 20.60 2.59
CA THR A 496 -8.83 20.50 1.54
C THR A 496 -8.15 20.48 0.15
N GLU A 497 -7.41 19.40 -0.08
CA GLU A 497 -6.91 18.87 -1.34
C GLU A 497 -6.97 19.81 -2.58
N SER A 498 -5.93 20.63 -2.78
CA SER A 498 -5.64 21.29 -4.06
C SER A 498 -4.12 21.48 -4.25
N GLY A 499 -3.40 20.46 -4.70
CA GLY A 499 -2.06 20.70 -5.24
C GLY A 499 -1.23 19.44 -5.45
N ASP A 500 -0.44 19.46 -6.52
CA ASP A 500 0.75 18.62 -6.64
C ASP A 500 1.88 19.18 -5.76
N ARG A 501 3.07 18.58 -5.78
CA ARG A 501 4.26 19.20 -5.22
C ARG A 501 5.10 19.85 -6.29
N CYS A 502 5.30 21.14 -6.20
CA CYS A 502 6.13 21.88 -7.11
C CYS A 502 7.57 21.91 -6.59
N LEU A 503 8.54 21.77 -7.49
CA LEU A 503 9.94 22.02 -7.15
C LEU A 503 10.13 23.51 -6.81
N TYR A 504 10.84 23.78 -5.72
CA TYR A 504 11.26 25.12 -5.32
C TYR A 504 12.71 25.10 -4.84
N THR A 505 13.34 26.25 -4.75
CA THR A 505 14.72 26.38 -4.25
C THR A 505 14.92 27.66 -3.46
N GLY A 506 16.09 27.84 -2.85
CA GLY A 506 16.50 29.08 -2.20
C GLY A 506 17.13 30.10 -3.16
N TYR A 507 17.73 31.14 -2.60
CA TYR A 507 18.26 32.29 -3.36
C TYR A 507 19.73 32.14 -3.80
N ARG A 508 20.51 31.29 -3.14
CA ARG A 508 21.99 31.26 -3.23
C ARG A 508 22.51 30.08 -4.02
N ASP A 509 23.74 30.20 -4.51
CA ASP A 509 24.45 29.04 -5.07
C ASP A 509 24.60 27.96 -4.01
N GLY A 510 24.36 26.71 -4.41
CA GLY A 510 24.39 25.56 -3.51
C GLY A 510 23.10 25.37 -2.70
N ASP A 511 22.08 26.22 -2.85
CA ASP A 511 20.78 25.97 -2.21
C ASP A 511 20.15 24.72 -2.83
N ALA A 512 19.72 23.80 -1.96
CA ALA A 512 19.07 22.57 -2.38
C ALA A 512 17.71 22.88 -3.04
N ILE A 513 17.35 22.02 -3.99
CA ILE A 513 16.00 21.98 -4.56
C ILE A 513 15.16 21.06 -3.69
N TRP A 514 14.00 21.55 -3.32
CA TRP A 514 13.02 20.85 -2.50
C TRP A 514 11.70 20.79 -3.24
N THR A 515 10.80 19.93 -2.81
CA THR A 515 9.40 19.94 -3.22
C THR A 515 8.57 20.68 -2.19
N ASP A 516 7.48 21.31 -2.57
CA ASP A 516 6.46 21.83 -1.65
C ASP A 516 5.10 21.87 -2.34
N ARG A 517 4.00 22.07 -1.63
CA ARG A 517 2.65 22.20 -2.21
C ARG A 517 2.64 23.25 -3.33
N CYS A 518 2.18 22.87 -4.51
CA CYS A 518 2.03 23.78 -5.63
C CYS A 518 1.08 24.92 -5.26
N SER A 519 1.52 26.15 -5.50
CA SER A 519 0.78 27.39 -5.24
C SER A 519 1.21 28.45 -6.26
N ASP A 520 0.62 29.64 -6.22
CA ASP A 520 1.05 30.77 -7.05
C ASP A 520 2.35 31.44 -6.58
N ASN A 521 3.13 30.71 -5.79
CA ASN A 521 4.45 31.10 -5.36
C ASN A 521 5.42 31.12 -6.54
N THR A 522 5.98 32.29 -6.85
CA THR A 522 6.96 32.47 -7.94
C THR A 522 8.24 31.66 -7.73
N TRP A 523 8.56 31.25 -6.49
CA TRP A 523 9.67 30.34 -6.16
C TRP A 523 9.49 28.92 -6.69
N GLN A 524 8.35 28.63 -7.31
CA GLN A 524 8.05 27.36 -7.96
C GLN A 524 8.17 27.43 -9.48
N GLY A 525 8.56 28.59 -10.03
CA GLY A 525 8.67 28.84 -11.46
C GLY A 525 9.99 28.36 -12.06
N TRP A 526 9.89 27.56 -13.13
CA TRP A 526 11.05 27.05 -13.85
C TRP A 526 10.96 27.33 -15.35
N GLU A 527 12.10 27.55 -15.98
CA GLU A 527 12.27 27.76 -17.41
C GLU A 527 13.14 26.64 -17.98
N PHE A 528 12.75 26.13 -19.15
CA PHE A 528 13.51 25.17 -19.92
C PHE A 528 14.26 25.94 -21.01
N ARG A 529 15.53 26.26 -20.77
CA ARG A 529 16.35 27.01 -21.72
C ARG A 529 17.10 26.05 -22.62
N SER A 530 16.73 26.01 -23.90
CA SER A 530 17.37 25.14 -24.90
C SER A 530 18.86 25.44 -25.01
N VAL A 531 19.68 24.39 -25.15
CA VAL A 531 21.12 24.48 -25.47
C VAL A 531 21.46 23.77 -26.79
N GLY A 532 20.44 23.40 -27.58
CA GLY A 532 20.58 22.63 -28.81
C GLY A 532 20.26 21.14 -28.64
N GLY A 533 19.75 20.52 -29.71
CA GLY A 533 19.27 19.14 -29.70
C GLY A 533 18.10 18.93 -28.75
N ALA A 534 18.08 17.80 -28.03
CA ALA A 534 17.06 17.47 -27.03
C ALA A 534 17.42 17.98 -25.61
N ASN A 535 18.52 18.73 -25.47
CA ASN A 535 19.07 19.14 -24.18
C ASN A 535 18.63 20.56 -23.80
N PHE A 536 18.43 20.77 -22.51
CA PHE A 536 18.09 22.07 -21.94
C PHE A 536 18.76 22.29 -20.58
N LEU A 537 18.87 23.55 -20.19
CA LEU A 537 19.10 23.97 -18.81
C LEU A 537 17.76 24.11 -18.10
N LEU A 538 17.69 23.60 -16.88
CA LEU A 538 16.55 23.82 -15.99
C LEU A 538 16.84 25.05 -15.12
N VAL A 539 16.27 26.19 -15.50
CA VAL A 539 16.58 27.51 -14.91
C VAL A 539 15.47 27.93 -13.96
N HIS A 540 15.81 28.28 -12.73
CA HIS A 540 14.84 28.85 -11.79
C HIS A 540 14.54 30.31 -12.17
N LYS A 541 13.27 30.66 -12.34
CA LYS A 541 12.87 31.94 -12.94
C LYS A 541 13.23 33.15 -12.11
N VAL A 542 13.13 33.04 -10.78
CA VAL A 542 13.40 34.19 -9.89
C VAL A 542 14.90 34.44 -9.73
N THR A 543 15.71 33.39 -9.63
CA THR A 543 17.14 33.52 -9.36
C THR A 543 18.00 33.53 -10.62
N GLY A 544 17.47 33.07 -11.76
CA GLY A 544 18.23 32.87 -12.99
C GLY A 544 19.28 31.75 -12.91
N ARG A 545 19.26 30.96 -11.82
CA ARG A 545 20.22 29.88 -11.55
C ARG A 545 19.74 28.55 -12.14
N CYS A 546 20.69 27.69 -12.49
CA CYS A 546 20.44 26.39 -13.11
C CYS A 546 20.49 25.26 -12.08
N ALA A 547 19.59 24.29 -12.22
CA ALA A 547 19.63 23.05 -11.45
C ALA A 547 20.83 22.18 -11.85
N MET A 548 21.58 21.70 -10.85
CA MET A 548 22.71 20.78 -11.02
C MET A 548 22.72 19.77 -9.86
N PRO A 549 22.99 18.48 -10.11
CA PRO A 549 23.32 17.55 -9.04
C PRO A 549 24.54 18.06 -8.25
N HIS A 550 24.53 18.00 -6.93
CA HIS A 550 25.68 18.37 -6.08
C HIS A 550 26.87 17.44 -6.31
N ASN A 551 26.61 16.12 -6.27
CA ASN A 551 27.53 15.05 -6.65
C ASN A 551 27.00 14.31 -7.89
N ALA A 552 27.79 13.40 -8.46
CA ALA A 552 27.32 12.51 -9.52
C ALA A 552 26.65 11.27 -8.90
N GLY A 553 25.63 10.75 -9.56
CA GLY A 553 25.01 9.46 -9.26
C GLY A 553 23.83 9.49 -8.29
N GLU A 554 23.30 8.30 -8.03
CA GLU A 554 22.10 8.04 -7.24
C GLU A 554 22.23 8.54 -5.79
N GLY A 555 21.17 9.19 -5.30
CA GLY A 555 21.10 9.79 -3.97
C GLY A 555 21.69 11.21 -3.87
N SER A 556 22.32 11.73 -4.92
CA SER A 556 22.83 13.10 -4.91
C SER A 556 21.70 14.11 -4.75
N TRP A 557 21.93 15.11 -3.91
CA TRP A 557 21.10 16.31 -3.85
C TRP A 557 21.12 17.06 -5.18
N ILE A 558 20.03 17.74 -5.49
CA ILE A 558 20.01 18.72 -6.57
C ILE A 558 20.08 20.10 -5.94
N GLN A 559 20.93 20.96 -6.48
CA GLN A 559 21.16 22.31 -6.00
C GLN A 559 21.09 23.29 -7.17
N THR A 560 21.03 24.59 -6.89
CA THR A 560 21.12 25.62 -7.93
C THR A 560 22.47 26.32 -7.96
N PHE A 561 22.94 26.65 -9.16
CA PHE A 561 24.21 27.31 -9.41
C PHE A 561 24.10 28.32 -10.57
N ALA A 562 25.11 29.18 -10.75
CA ALA A 562 25.25 29.95 -11.98
C ALA A 562 25.19 29.04 -13.22
N CYS A 563 24.40 29.44 -14.21
CA CYS A 563 24.17 28.63 -15.41
C CYS A 563 25.43 28.53 -16.29
N ASP A 564 25.80 27.30 -16.65
CA ASP A 564 26.88 26.99 -17.58
C ASP A 564 26.43 25.88 -18.55
N SER A 565 26.19 26.24 -19.82
CA SER A 565 25.79 25.28 -20.85
C SER A 565 26.91 24.34 -21.30
N GLY A 566 28.17 24.62 -20.94
CA GLY A 566 29.30 23.71 -21.15
C GLY A 566 29.38 22.60 -20.10
N ASN A 567 28.70 22.76 -18.97
CA ASN A 567 28.71 21.77 -17.89
C ASN A 567 27.62 20.71 -18.12
N THR A 568 28.04 19.49 -18.49
CA THR A 568 27.13 18.37 -18.77
C THR A 568 26.23 17.99 -17.58
N ARG A 569 26.62 18.33 -16.35
CA ARG A 569 25.79 18.11 -15.14
C ARG A 569 24.63 19.09 -15.01
N MET A 570 24.66 20.21 -15.73
CA MET A 570 23.54 21.15 -15.81
C MET A 570 22.62 20.88 -17.00
N LEU A 571 23.00 19.93 -17.87
CA LEU A 571 22.21 19.56 -19.04
C LEU A 571 21.21 18.48 -18.68
N TRP A 572 19.96 18.72 -19.07
CA TRP A 572 18.83 17.85 -18.83
C TRP A 572 18.16 17.49 -20.16
N SER A 573 17.55 16.31 -20.23
CA SER A 573 16.68 15.90 -21.32
C SER A 573 15.36 15.37 -20.76
N LEU A 574 14.28 15.53 -21.53
CA LEU A 574 13.03 14.84 -21.23
C LEU A 574 13.10 13.44 -21.81
N MET A 575 12.70 12.46 -21.01
CA MET A 575 12.34 11.15 -21.52
C MET A 575 10.84 11.01 -21.38
N ASP A 576 10.21 10.56 -22.47
CA ASP A 576 8.80 10.21 -22.44
C ASP A 576 8.55 9.17 -21.34
N GLY A 577 7.57 9.43 -20.47
CA GLY A 577 6.76 8.34 -19.90
C GLY A 577 6.12 7.60 -21.07
N TYR A 578 5.95 6.28 -20.96
CA TYR A 578 5.73 5.40 -22.11
C TYR A 578 4.68 5.83 -23.12
#